data_AF-A0A817WJB4-F1
#
_entry.id   AF-A0A817WJB4-F1
#
_cell.length_a   1.000
_cell.length_b   1.000
_cell.length_c   1.000
_cell.angle_alpha   90.00
_cell.angle_beta   90.00
_cell.angle_gamma   90.00
#
_symmetry.space_group_name_H-M   'P 1'
#
loop_
_entity.id
_entity.type
_entity.pdbx_description
1 polymer ?
#
loop_
_entity_poly.entity_id
_entity_poly.type
_entity_poly.pdbx_seq_one_letter_code
_entity_poly.pdbx_strand_id
1 'polypeptide(L)'
;MLLAFSDYVIYLKPAHQNTTSPLSSNETCPPSPNNYTYGWHFVLKGNTAKFISITCYFAIAQAVSATYNPPSKDSYLYTPTADTLYNCQANVTDNSVTEIILSHVCVPNGDTTTTTTTTTTTTTTTTTTTTTTTTTTTTTTTTTSKTIFLFQDAQEISALNCSSY
;
A
#
# COMPACT_ATOMS: atom_id res chain seq x y z
N MET A 1 17.47 0.39 33.90
CA MET A 1 17.00 -0.93 33.43
C MET A 1 16.25 -0.69 32.13
N LEU A 2 16.91 -0.86 30.97
CA LEU A 2 16.20 -0.87 29.68
C LEU A 2 15.45 -2.19 29.60
N LEU A 3 14.13 -2.15 29.66
CA LEU A 3 13.31 -3.30 29.28
C LEU A 3 13.41 -3.41 27.77
N ALA A 4 14.14 -4.40 27.28
CA ALA A 4 14.09 -4.78 25.88
C ALA A 4 12.69 -5.36 25.64
N PHE A 5 11.79 -4.56 25.06
CA PHE A 5 10.53 -5.09 24.56
C PHE A 5 10.87 -6.03 23.40
N SER A 6 10.39 -7.28 23.47
CA SER A 6 10.44 -8.17 22.32
C SER A 6 9.48 -7.61 21.29
N ASP A 7 10.02 -6.98 20.25
CA ASP A 7 9.20 -6.46 19.16
C ASP A 7 8.59 -7.65 18.39
N TYR A 8 7.27 -7.76 18.41
CA TYR A 8 6.55 -8.75 17.63
C TYR A 8 6.17 -8.14 16.29
N VAL A 9 6.57 -8.79 15.20
CA VAL A 9 6.23 -8.37 13.84
C VAL A 9 4.95 -9.09 13.40
N ILE A 10 3.96 -8.32 12.99
CA ILE A 10 2.70 -8.83 12.41
C ILE A 10 2.46 -8.20 11.03
N TYR A 11 1.58 -8.82 10.25
CA TYR A 11 1.32 -8.42 8.87
C TYR A 11 -0.15 -8.09 8.62
N LEU A 12 -0.41 -7.35 7.54
CA LEU A 12 -1.76 -7.07 7.07
C LEU A 12 -2.53 -8.36 6.78
N LYS A 13 -3.78 -8.43 7.27
CA LYS A 13 -4.68 -9.52 6.91
C LYS A 13 -4.87 -9.57 5.40
N PRO A 14 -4.70 -10.74 4.75
CA PRO A 14 -4.74 -10.86 3.28
C PRO A 14 -5.99 -10.27 2.62
N ALA A 15 -7.15 -10.33 3.30
CA ALA A 15 -8.42 -9.79 2.79
C ALA A 15 -8.42 -8.26 2.60
N HIS A 16 -7.46 -7.54 3.16
CA HIS A 16 -7.31 -6.08 3.00
C HIS A 16 -6.24 -5.69 1.98
N GLN A 17 -5.50 -6.65 1.42
CA GLN A 17 -4.55 -6.37 0.35
C GLN A 17 -5.28 -5.99 -0.93
N ASN A 18 -4.64 -5.15 -1.73
CA ASN A 18 -5.16 -4.55 -2.96
C ASN A 18 -6.40 -3.66 -2.74
N THR A 19 -6.65 -3.22 -1.50
CA THR A 19 -7.70 -2.24 -1.22
C THR A 19 -7.32 -0.91 -1.86
N THR A 20 -8.24 -0.33 -2.64
CA THR A 20 -8.02 0.92 -3.37
C THR A 20 -8.85 2.05 -2.76
N SER A 21 -8.23 3.22 -2.60
CA SER A 21 -8.88 4.46 -2.18
C SER A 21 -9.39 5.26 -3.38
N PRO A 22 -10.49 6.05 -3.27
CA PRO A 22 -11.35 6.18 -2.10
C PRO A 22 -12.31 4.98 -1.96
N LEU A 23 -12.49 4.53 -0.72
CA LEU A 23 -13.67 3.75 -0.36
C LEU A 23 -14.71 4.72 0.21
N SER A 24 -15.97 4.55 -0.17
CA SER A 24 -17.07 5.34 0.35
C SER A 24 -17.39 4.91 1.80
N SER A 25 -16.55 5.28 2.76
CA SER A 25 -16.92 5.24 4.18
C SER A 25 -17.20 6.65 4.65
N ASN A 26 -18.36 6.86 5.29
CA ASN A 26 -18.73 8.13 5.95
C ASN A 26 -17.92 8.38 7.24
N GLU A 27 -16.82 7.67 7.46
CA GLU A 27 -15.98 7.82 8.65
C GLU A 27 -14.96 8.93 8.43
N THR A 28 -14.78 9.77 9.44
CA THR A 28 -13.87 10.92 9.40
C THR A 28 -12.54 10.53 10.04
N CYS A 29 -11.44 10.66 9.30
CA CYS A 29 -10.10 10.50 9.86
C CYS A 29 -9.70 11.76 10.65
N PRO A 30 -8.77 11.64 11.62
CA PRO A 30 -8.09 12.78 12.20
C PRO A 30 -7.46 13.67 11.12
N PRO A 31 -7.16 14.95 11.44
CA PRO A 31 -6.41 15.81 10.53
C PRO A 31 -5.07 15.19 10.15
N SER A 32 -4.74 15.16 8.85
CA SER A 32 -3.43 14.71 8.38
C SER A 32 -2.33 15.69 8.80
N PRO A 33 -1.17 15.22 9.28
CA PRO A 33 -0.04 16.08 9.62
C PRO A 33 0.53 16.86 8.43
N ASN A 34 0.41 16.32 7.21
CA ASN A 34 0.98 16.91 5.98
C ASN A 34 -0.08 17.39 4.98
N ASN A 35 -1.31 17.67 5.43
CA ASN A 35 -2.45 17.99 4.55
C ASN A 35 -2.70 16.95 3.43
N TYR A 36 -2.30 15.70 3.65
CA TYR A 36 -2.65 14.59 2.78
C TYR A 36 -4.14 14.28 2.92
N THR A 37 -4.70 13.91 1.78
CA THR A 37 -6.14 13.81 1.61
C THR A 37 -6.63 12.42 1.97
N TYR A 38 -5.92 11.36 1.58
CA TYR A 38 -6.42 9.99 1.71
C TYR A 38 -5.86 9.34 2.99
N GLY A 39 -6.71 9.19 3.99
CA GLY A 39 -6.38 8.55 5.26
C GLY A 39 -6.68 7.05 5.25
N TRP A 40 -5.82 6.27 5.90
CA TRP A 40 -5.93 4.82 6.03
C TRP A 40 -5.90 4.48 7.51
N HIS A 41 -6.99 3.90 8.01
CA HIS A 41 -7.13 3.59 9.43
C HIS A 41 -6.93 2.09 9.69
N PHE A 42 -5.91 1.77 10.47
CA PHE A 42 -5.53 0.42 10.85
C PHE A 42 -5.78 0.18 12.34
N VAL A 43 -6.27 -0.99 12.67
CA VAL A 43 -6.59 -1.39 14.06
C VAL A 43 -6.02 -2.77 14.38
N LEU A 44 -5.70 -2.98 15.64
CA LEU A 44 -5.39 -4.30 16.20
C LEU A 44 -6.61 -4.89 16.89
N LYS A 45 -6.86 -6.18 16.67
CA LYS A 45 -7.91 -6.90 17.40
C LYS A 45 -7.54 -7.07 18.88
N GLY A 46 -8.55 -7.28 19.73
CA GLY A 46 -8.34 -7.50 21.16
C GLY A 46 -7.86 -6.25 21.91
N ASN A 47 -7.57 -6.38 23.21
CA ASN A 47 -7.45 -5.23 24.11
C ASN A 47 -6.03 -4.95 24.62
N THR A 48 -5.08 -5.86 24.42
CA THR A 48 -3.73 -5.73 24.98
C THR A 48 -2.72 -5.15 23.99
N ALA A 49 -2.66 -5.69 22.76
CA ALA A 49 -1.62 -5.34 21.79
C ALA A 49 -1.72 -3.90 21.27
N LYS A 50 -0.62 -3.17 21.20
CA LYS A 50 -0.58 -1.81 20.66
C LYS A 50 0.51 -1.68 19.61
N PHE A 51 0.28 -0.86 18.60
CA PHE A 51 1.28 -0.45 17.63
C PHE A 51 2.41 0.31 18.31
N ILE A 52 3.64 -0.14 18.08
CA ILE A 52 4.87 0.62 18.30
C ILE A 52 5.23 1.35 17.00
N SER A 53 5.15 0.65 15.87
CA SER A 53 5.31 1.22 14.54
C SER A 53 4.49 0.44 13.52
N ILE A 54 4.20 1.08 12.39
CA ILE A 54 3.63 0.46 11.20
C ILE A 54 4.35 1.00 9.96
N THR A 55 4.54 0.15 8.96
CA THR A 55 4.95 0.52 7.61
C THR A 55 4.03 -0.17 6.63
N CYS A 56 3.37 0.61 5.78
CA CYS A 56 2.52 0.11 4.70
C CYS A 56 3.12 0.45 3.34
N TYR A 57 2.87 -0.42 2.38
CA TYR A 57 3.35 -0.31 1.00
C TYR A 57 2.16 -0.08 0.09
N PHE A 58 2.21 1.03 -0.63
CA PHE A 58 1.20 1.46 -1.57
C PHE A 58 1.74 1.45 -3.00
N ALA A 59 0.83 1.41 -3.98
CA ALA A 59 1.19 1.40 -5.39
C ALA A 59 1.89 2.69 -5.84
N ILE A 60 1.42 3.85 -5.36
CA ILE A 60 1.91 5.17 -5.79
C ILE A 60 2.82 5.79 -4.72
N ALA A 61 2.34 5.88 -3.47
CA ALA A 61 3.05 6.50 -2.36
C ALA A 61 4.23 5.66 -1.84
N GLN A 62 4.36 4.41 -2.32
CA GLN A 62 5.39 3.46 -1.88
C GLN A 62 5.29 3.20 -0.36
N ALA A 63 6.40 3.23 0.37
CA ALA A 63 6.42 2.97 1.80
C ALA A 63 6.01 4.21 2.60
N VAL A 64 4.93 4.08 3.38
CA VAL A 64 4.47 5.11 4.34
C VAL A 64 4.52 4.51 5.73
N SER A 65 5.09 5.22 6.71
CA SER A 65 5.31 4.70 8.06
C SER A 65 4.83 5.66 9.15
N ALA A 66 4.50 5.11 10.30
CA ALA A 66 4.25 5.85 11.53
C ALA A 66 4.85 5.13 12.74
N THR A 67 5.21 5.90 13.76
CA THR A 67 5.76 5.43 15.04
C THR A 67 4.99 6.05 16.19
N TYR A 68 4.79 5.30 17.27
CA TYR A 68 3.92 5.67 18.37
C TYR A 68 4.67 5.66 19.70
N ASN A 69 4.63 6.79 20.39
CA ASN A 69 5.12 6.92 21.76
C ASN A 69 4.19 7.88 22.55
N PRO A 70 3.26 7.37 23.38
CA PRO A 70 3.10 5.97 23.76
C PRO A 70 2.51 5.09 22.63
N PRO A 71 2.65 3.75 22.71
CA PRO A 71 2.00 2.82 21.79
C PRO A 71 0.48 3.00 21.72
N SER A 72 -0.12 2.78 20.53
CA SER A 72 -1.54 3.05 20.24
C SER A 72 -2.30 1.81 19.74
N LYS A 73 -3.62 1.74 19.93
CA LYS A 73 -4.49 0.69 19.35
C LYS A 73 -4.86 0.95 17.89
N ASP A 74 -4.89 2.22 17.54
CA ASP A 74 -5.28 2.75 16.25
C ASP A 74 -4.05 3.37 15.58
N SER A 75 -3.96 3.20 14.27
CA SER A 75 -2.91 3.76 13.45
C SER A 75 -3.50 4.40 12.20
N TYR A 76 -3.06 5.63 11.92
CA TYR A 76 -3.47 6.40 10.76
C TYR A 76 -2.25 6.66 9.88
N LEU A 77 -2.34 6.26 8.61
CA LEU A 77 -1.38 6.65 7.57
C LEU A 77 -2.11 7.47 6.52
N TYR A 78 -1.37 8.33 5.83
CA TYR A 78 -1.96 9.20 4.81
C TYR A 78 -1.17 9.14 3.52
N THR A 79 -1.87 9.09 2.39
CA THR A 79 -1.30 9.19 1.05
C THR A 79 -1.72 10.50 0.38
N PRO A 80 -0.84 11.13 -0.44
CA PRO A 80 -1.14 12.41 -1.09
C PRO A 80 -2.22 12.27 -2.18
N THR A 81 -2.40 11.07 -2.72
CA THR A 81 -3.34 10.73 -3.80
C THR A 81 -4.11 9.45 -3.45
N ALA A 82 -5.19 9.20 -4.19
CA ALA A 82 -5.87 7.91 -4.21
C ALA A 82 -4.84 6.82 -4.55
N ASP A 83 -4.86 5.70 -3.82
CA ASP A 83 -3.80 4.70 -3.88
C ASP A 83 -4.33 3.28 -3.62
N THR A 84 -3.53 2.27 -3.93
CA THR A 84 -3.79 0.86 -3.66
C THR A 84 -2.84 0.35 -2.59
N LEU A 85 -3.39 -0.19 -1.50
CA LEU A 85 -2.62 -0.80 -0.42
C LEU A 85 -2.21 -2.22 -0.79
N TYR A 86 -0.92 -2.53 -0.87
CA TYR A 86 -0.42 -3.88 -1.14
C TYR A 86 -0.16 -4.68 0.13
N ASN A 87 0.52 -4.09 1.11
CA ASN A 87 0.86 -4.79 2.34
C ASN A 87 1.12 -3.81 3.49
N CYS A 88 1.09 -4.30 4.73
CA CYS A 88 1.60 -3.61 5.90
C CYS A 88 2.36 -4.58 6.80
N GLN A 89 3.35 -4.06 7.50
CA GLN A 89 4.00 -4.71 8.62
C GLN A 89 4.01 -3.78 9.83
N ALA A 90 3.88 -4.32 11.03
CA ALA A 90 3.90 -3.53 12.25
C ALA A 90 4.68 -4.23 13.36
N ASN A 91 5.35 -3.43 14.18
CA ASN A 91 5.88 -3.86 15.47
C ASN A 91 4.82 -3.57 16.54
N VAL A 92 4.51 -4.57 17.37
CA VAL A 92 3.49 -4.45 18.41
C VAL A 92 4.03 -4.85 19.79
N THR A 93 3.38 -4.33 20.84
CA THR A 93 3.79 -4.52 22.24
C THR A 93 3.64 -5.94 22.78
N ASP A 94 2.78 -6.75 22.17
CA ASP A 94 2.54 -8.14 22.57
C ASP A 94 2.12 -9.02 21.40
N ASN A 95 2.23 -10.34 21.56
CA ASN A 95 1.92 -11.35 20.55
C ASN A 95 0.49 -11.90 20.61
N SER A 96 -0.42 -11.24 21.35
CA SER A 96 -1.83 -11.68 21.43
C SER A 96 -2.61 -11.44 20.14
N VAL A 97 -2.04 -10.67 19.22
CA VAL A 97 -2.55 -10.39 17.88
C VAL A 97 -1.59 -10.92 16.83
N THR A 98 -2.14 -11.39 15.72
CA THR A 98 -1.35 -11.98 14.62
C THR A 98 -1.51 -11.22 13.32
N GLU A 99 -2.46 -10.29 13.23
CA GLU A 99 -2.82 -9.60 12.00
C GLU A 99 -3.18 -8.12 12.25
N ILE A 100 -2.84 -7.28 11.27
CA ILE A 100 -3.27 -5.89 11.16
C ILE A 100 -4.58 -5.87 10.36
N ILE A 101 -5.57 -5.12 10.82
CA ILE A 101 -6.87 -4.96 10.15
C ILE A 101 -6.95 -3.55 9.58
N LEU A 102 -7.27 -3.43 8.29
CA LEU A 102 -7.69 -2.16 7.71
C LEU A 102 -9.17 -1.96 8.09
N SER A 103 -9.45 -0.96 8.93
CA SER A 103 -10.80 -0.66 9.39
C SER A 103 -11.59 0.04 8.29
N HIS A 104 -11.07 1.18 7.82
CA HIS A 104 -11.67 1.98 6.77
C HIS A 104 -10.62 2.87 6.09
N VAL A 105 -11.03 3.50 4.98
CA VAL A 105 -10.22 4.47 4.23
C VAL A 105 -11.00 5.77 4.18
N CYS A 106 -10.43 6.83 4.75
CA CYS A 106 -11.05 8.14 4.72
C CYS A 106 -10.59 8.89 3.48
N VAL A 107 -11.52 9.52 2.80
CA VAL A 107 -11.23 10.73 2.02
C VAL A 107 -11.26 11.89 3.01
N PRO A 108 -10.50 12.97 2.77
CA PRO A 108 -10.65 14.12 3.65
C PRO A 108 -12.09 14.59 3.47
N ASN A 109 -12.66 15.18 4.50
CA ASN A 109 -13.80 16.07 4.30
C ASN A 109 -13.27 17.26 3.48
N GLY A 110 -12.98 17.05 2.20
CA GLY A 110 -13.12 18.10 1.23
C GLY A 110 -14.54 18.55 1.43
N ASP A 111 -14.71 19.84 1.74
CA ASP A 111 -16.00 20.50 1.67
C ASP A 111 -16.80 19.77 0.61
N THR A 112 -17.93 19.16 1.01
CA THR A 112 -18.94 18.77 0.05
C THR A 112 -19.34 20.06 -0.63
N THR A 113 -18.56 20.50 -1.61
CA THR A 113 -19.00 21.39 -2.65
C THR A 113 -20.03 20.52 -3.31
N THR A 114 -21.26 20.67 -2.82
CA THR A 114 -22.44 20.13 -3.42
C THR A 114 -22.40 20.73 -4.81
N THR A 115 -21.80 20.01 -5.74
CA THR A 115 -21.82 20.38 -7.14
C THR A 115 -23.25 20.07 -7.51
N THR A 116 -24.11 21.06 -7.31
CA THR A 116 -25.46 21.09 -7.88
C THR A 116 -25.23 20.86 -9.36
N THR A 117 -25.44 19.62 -9.79
CA THR A 117 -25.32 19.25 -11.19
C THR A 117 -26.56 19.84 -11.84
N THR A 118 -26.48 21.12 -12.24
CA THR A 118 -27.48 21.70 -13.11
C THR A 118 -27.43 20.88 -14.39
N THR A 119 -28.43 20.03 -14.59
CA THR A 119 -28.58 19.24 -15.81
C THR A 119 -28.88 20.19 -16.96
N THR A 120 -27.85 20.71 -17.61
CA THR A 120 -27.98 21.41 -18.87
C THR A 120 -28.21 20.37 -19.95
N THR A 121 -29.45 20.24 -20.41
CA THR A 121 -29.82 19.40 -21.55
C THR A 121 -29.19 19.97 -22.83
N THR A 122 -27.98 19.52 -23.15
CA THR A 122 -27.31 19.88 -24.41
C THR A 122 -27.82 18.98 -25.53
N THR A 123 -28.70 19.52 -26.37
CA THR A 123 -29.10 18.88 -27.63
C THR A 123 -27.86 18.71 -28.52
N THR A 124 -27.43 17.46 -28.71
CA THR A 124 -26.25 17.15 -29.52
C THR A 124 -26.69 16.85 -30.94
N THR A 125 -26.35 17.73 -31.89
CA THR A 125 -26.51 17.49 -33.32
C THR A 125 -25.40 16.55 -33.79
N THR A 126 -25.75 15.33 -34.19
CA THR A 126 -24.81 14.33 -34.67
C THR A 126 -24.38 14.65 -36.11
N THR A 127 -23.19 15.20 -36.29
CA THR A 127 -22.54 15.29 -37.61
C THR A 127 -21.71 14.04 -37.83
N THR A 128 -22.12 13.21 -38.80
CA THR A 128 -21.41 11.99 -39.18
C THR A 128 -20.18 12.36 -40.02
N THR A 129 -18.99 12.28 -39.43
CA THR A 129 -17.72 12.44 -40.16
C THR A 129 -17.17 11.06 -40.51
N THR A 130 -17.06 10.77 -41.81
CA THR A 130 -16.47 9.54 -42.33
C THR A 130 -14.95 9.62 -42.23
N THR A 131 -14.35 8.86 -41.31
CA THR A 131 -12.89 8.80 -41.15
C THR A 131 -12.31 7.64 -41.95
N THR A 132 -11.51 7.96 -42.96
CA THR A 132 -10.75 6.98 -43.74
C THR A 132 -9.52 6.52 -42.94
N THR A 133 -9.48 5.25 -42.55
CA THR A 133 -8.35 4.66 -41.82
C THR A 133 -7.30 4.15 -42.80
N THR A 134 -6.11 4.75 -42.79
CA THR A 134 -4.93 4.25 -43.50
C THR A 134 -4.15 3.33 -42.56
N THR A 135 -4.10 2.03 -42.86
CA THR A 135 -3.36 1.04 -42.09
C THR A 135 -1.90 1.00 -42.55
N THR A 136 -1.00 1.55 -41.74
CA THR A 136 0.45 1.42 -41.95
C THR A 136 0.95 0.20 -41.20
N THR A 137 1.49 -0.78 -41.93
CA THR A 137 2.07 -2.00 -41.35
C THR A 137 3.55 -1.78 -41.12
N THR A 138 3.98 -1.77 -39.85
CA THR A 138 5.39 -1.63 -39.47
C THR A 138 5.94 -3.01 -39.10
N THR A 139 6.90 -3.49 -39.89
CA THR A 139 7.61 -4.75 -39.66
C THR A 139 8.79 -4.51 -38.72
N THR A 140 8.72 -5.04 -37.51
CA THR A 140 9.82 -4.96 -36.53
C THR A 140 10.66 -6.23 -36.59
N THR A 141 11.92 -6.10 -37.01
CA THR A 141 12.91 -7.18 -36.99
C THR A 141 13.56 -7.23 -35.61
N THR A 142 13.27 -8.29 -34.83
CA THR A 142 13.90 -8.53 -33.52
C THR A 142 15.18 -9.34 -33.70
N THR A 143 16.32 -8.72 -33.47
CA THR A 143 17.63 -9.40 -33.46
C THR A 143 17.89 -9.95 -32.06
N THR A 144 17.70 -11.26 -31.88
CA THR A 144 18.02 -11.96 -30.62
C THR A 144 19.52 -12.22 -30.54
N SER A 145 20.25 -11.36 -29.82
CA SER A 145 21.62 -11.67 -29.42
C SER A 145 21.58 -12.64 -28.24
N LYS A 146 21.95 -13.89 -28.51
CA LYS A 146 22.13 -14.97 -27.54
C LYS A 146 23.39 -14.69 -26.71
N THR A 147 23.23 -14.09 -25.52
CA THR A 147 24.31 -13.99 -24.54
C THR A 147 24.57 -15.37 -23.95
N ILE A 148 25.70 -15.97 -24.32
CA ILE A 148 26.22 -17.19 -23.73
C ILE A 148 26.83 -16.81 -22.38
N PHE A 149 26.15 -17.13 -21.28
CA PHE A 149 26.75 -17.15 -19.95
C PHE A 149 27.56 -18.44 -19.81
N LEU A 150 28.88 -18.32 -19.87
CA LEU A 150 29.79 -19.36 -19.43
C LEU A 150 29.80 -19.36 -17.89
N PHE A 151 29.08 -20.30 -17.28
CA PHE A 151 29.32 -20.65 -15.89
C PHE A 151 30.64 -21.41 -15.84
N GLN A 152 31.65 -20.75 -15.27
CA GLN A 152 32.94 -21.35 -14.98
C GLN A 152 32.83 -22.00 -13.59
N ASP A 153 33.02 -23.32 -13.56
CA ASP A 153 33.22 -24.11 -12.36
C ASP A 153 34.34 -23.51 -11.50
N ALA A 154 34.06 -23.30 -10.22
CA ALA A 154 35.05 -23.26 -9.14
C ALA A 154 34.32 -23.71 -7.86
N GLN A 155 34.34 -25.02 -7.62
CA GLN A 155 35.25 -25.71 -6.70
C GLN A 155 34.91 -25.55 -5.21
N GLU A 156 34.85 -26.73 -4.60
CA GLU A 156 34.65 -27.05 -3.19
C GLU A 156 35.39 -26.13 -2.21
N ILE A 157 34.68 -25.70 -1.16
CA ILE A 157 35.30 -25.47 0.15
C ILE A 157 34.53 -26.31 1.18
N SER A 158 35.09 -27.50 1.38
CA SER A 158 35.29 -28.21 2.64
C SER A 158 34.45 -27.81 3.86
N ALA A 159 33.78 -28.84 4.37
CA ALA A 159 33.20 -28.93 5.70
C ALA A 159 34.15 -28.45 6.82
N LEU A 160 33.67 -27.54 7.67
CA LEU A 160 34.18 -27.39 9.03
C LEU A 160 33.25 -28.13 9.99
N ASN A 161 33.63 -29.37 10.29
CA ASN A 161 33.26 -30.05 11.52
C ASN A 161 33.95 -29.33 12.69
N CYS A 162 33.19 -28.74 13.61
CA CYS A 162 33.66 -28.55 14.98
C CYS A 162 32.76 -29.39 15.89
N SER A 163 33.29 -30.56 16.21
CA SER A 163 32.82 -31.47 17.25
C SER A 163 33.02 -30.84 18.63
N SER A 164 32.05 -31.13 19.49
CA SER A 164 32.02 -30.95 20.94
C SER A 164 33.32 -31.27 21.66
N TYR A 165 33.70 -30.38 22.59
CA TYR A 165 34.27 -30.68 23.91
C TYR A 165 33.77 -29.67 24.93
#